data_AF-A0A158RX50-F1
#
_entry.id   AF-A0A158RX50-F1
#
_cell.length_a   1.000
_cell.length_b   1.000
_cell.length_c   1.000
_cell.angle_alpha   90.00
_cell.angle_beta   90.00
_cell.angle_gamma   90.00
#
_symmetry.space_group_name_H-M   'P 1'
#
loop_
_entity.id
_entity.type
_entity.pdbx_description
1 polymer ?
#
loop_
_entity_poly.entity_id
_entity_poly.type
_entity_poly.pdbx_seq_one_letter_code
_entity_poly.pdbx_strand_id
1 'polypeptide(L)'
;MFSKKPANMAKSNASPRPSNGSTFSMLGADTNIVGNIEASADLHIDGRIEGDITCNALVQGEASEIVGAVKAETVRIAGTVRGTIAAREVVILRTAKIDGDVAYDALTIEQGARLDGRLSPSGGHMPPAFGNADEAQVALEAAE
;
A
#
# COMPACT_ATOMS: atom_id res chain seq x y z
N MET A 1 46.26 42.53 6.68
CA MET A 1 44.85 42.87 6.94
C MET A 1 44.06 42.80 5.64
N PHE A 2 43.10 41.87 5.59
CA PHE A 2 41.92 41.73 4.70
C PHE A 2 42.11 41.50 3.18
N SER A 3 41.99 40.22 2.82
CA SER A 3 41.71 39.68 1.50
C SER A 3 40.38 40.16 0.90
N LYS A 4 40.36 40.41 -0.42
CA LYS A 4 39.13 40.37 -1.24
C LYS A 4 39.35 39.44 -2.43
N LYS A 5 38.78 38.24 -2.33
CA LYS A 5 38.68 37.23 -3.39
C LYS A 5 37.31 37.41 -4.05
N PRO A 6 37.21 37.71 -5.36
CA PRO A 6 35.95 37.53 -6.06
C PRO A 6 35.76 36.04 -6.33
N ALA A 7 34.86 35.42 -5.57
CA ALA A 7 34.23 34.17 -5.94
C ALA A 7 33.03 34.51 -6.82
N ASN A 8 32.99 34.02 -8.06
CA ASN A 8 31.70 33.65 -8.66
C ASN A 8 31.81 32.74 -9.89
N MET A 9 30.94 31.72 -9.87
CA MET A 9 30.31 31.05 -11.00
C MET A 9 31.15 30.12 -11.89
N ALA A 10 31.45 28.94 -11.34
CA ALA A 10 31.44 27.72 -12.15
C ALA A 10 29.98 27.32 -12.42
N LYS A 11 29.47 27.60 -13.63
CA LYS A 11 28.21 27.03 -14.12
C LYS A 11 28.45 25.56 -14.44
N SER A 12 28.10 24.67 -13.51
CA SER A 12 28.02 23.24 -13.80
C SER A 12 26.77 22.99 -14.66
N ASN A 13 26.98 22.86 -15.97
CA ASN A 13 26.04 22.22 -16.87
C ASN A 13 25.90 20.74 -16.45
N ALA A 14 24.97 20.45 -15.54
CA ALA A 14 24.49 19.10 -15.34
C ALA A 14 23.48 18.80 -16.44
N SER A 15 23.91 18.05 -17.46
CA SER A 15 23.01 17.46 -18.45
C SER A 15 21.86 16.74 -17.73
N PRO A 16 20.59 16.95 -18.12
CA PRO A 16 19.50 16.15 -17.58
C PRO A 16 19.73 14.72 -18.03
N ARG A 17 20.21 13.87 -17.11
CA ARG A 17 20.13 12.42 -17.31
C ARG A 17 18.65 12.12 -17.53
N PRO A 18 18.29 11.27 -18.50
CA PRO A 18 16.94 10.73 -18.55
C PRO A 18 16.76 9.99 -17.23
N SER A 19 16.05 10.61 -16.29
CA SER A 19 15.49 9.88 -15.18
C SER A 19 14.59 8.86 -15.84
N ASN A 20 14.95 7.58 -15.76
CA ASN A 20 13.98 6.51 -15.78
C ASN A 20 13.00 6.86 -14.67
N GLY A 21 12.01 7.68 -15.02
CA GLY A 21 11.02 8.17 -14.10
C GLY A 21 10.32 6.92 -13.62
N SER A 22 10.56 6.56 -12.36
CA SER A 22 9.54 5.90 -11.57
C SER A 22 8.25 6.62 -11.94
N THR A 23 7.39 5.93 -12.69
CA THR A 23 6.18 6.53 -13.24
C THR A 23 5.24 6.65 -12.06
N PHE A 24 5.45 7.66 -11.23
CA PHE A 24 4.62 7.90 -10.07
C PHE A 24 3.46 8.77 -10.55
N SER A 25 2.25 8.30 -10.26
CA SER A 25 1.05 9.09 -10.48
C SER A 25 0.62 9.63 -9.13
N MET A 26 0.53 10.95 -9.00
CA MET A 26 0.08 11.59 -7.77
C MET A 26 -1.23 12.33 -8.04
N LEU A 27 -2.25 11.99 -7.26
CA LEU A 27 -3.56 12.62 -7.28
C LEU A 27 -3.67 13.55 -6.09
N GLY A 28 -3.87 14.84 -6.33
CA GLY A 28 -3.93 15.85 -5.27
C GLY A 28 -5.22 15.81 -4.45
N ALA A 29 -5.21 16.47 -3.30
CA ALA A 29 -6.31 16.43 -2.33
C ALA A 29 -7.66 16.96 -2.81
N ASP A 30 -7.65 17.89 -3.76
CA ASP A 30 -8.86 18.44 -4.37
C ASP A 30 -9.39 17.62 -5.55
N THR A 31 -8.85 16.41 -5.76
CA THR A 31 -9.25 15.55 -6.88
C THR A 31 -10.38 14.63 -6.43
N ASN A 32 -11.52 14.69 -7.13
CA ASN A 32 -12.56 13.67 -7.03
C ASN A 32 -12.57 12.83 -8.30
N ILE A 33 -12.36 11.53 -8.16
CA ILE A 33 -12.34 10.60 -9.29
C ILE A 33 -13.53 9.67 -9.17
N VAL A 34 -14.35 9.63 -10.22
CA VAL A 34 -15.47 8.71 -10.32
C VAL A 34 -15.30 7.86 -11.58
N GLY A 35 -15.14 6.55 -11.44
CA GLY A 35 -14.99 5.63 -12.56
C GLY A 35 -14.00 4.49 -12.32
N ASN A 36 -13.49 3.90 -13.42
CA ASN A 36 -12.46 2.85 -13.37
C ASN A 36 -11.08 3.48 -13.56
N ILE A 37 -10.15 3.17 -12.64
CA ILE A 37 -8.75 3.61 -12.69
C ILE A 37 -7.87 2.40 -12.88
N GLU A 38 -7.05 2.40 -13.94
CA GLU A 38 -6.03 1.39 -14.16
C GLU A 38 -4.64 2.04 -14.15
N ALA A 39 -3.80 1.65 -13.20
CA ALA A 39 -2.43 2.15 -13.07
C ALA A 39 -1.43 0.99 -13.03
N SER A 40 -0.45 1.00 -13.95
CA SER A 40 0.61 -0.01 -14.01
C SER A 40 1.81 0.29 -13.11
N ALA A 41 1.83 1.45 -12.46
CA ALA A 41 2.92 1.93 -11.62
C ALA A 41 2.39 2.47 -10.28
N ASP A 42 3.29 3.00 -9.45
CA ASP A 42 2.96 3.49 -8.12
C ASP A 42 1.97 4.66 -8.17
N LEU A 43 0.83 4.47 -7.50
CA LEU A 43 -0.25 5.44 -7.43
C LEU A 43 -0.32 6.04 -6.02
N HIS A 44 -0.04 7.33 -5.92
CA HIS A 44 -0.25 8.11 -4.70
C HIS A 44 -1.57 8.86 -4.78
N ILE A 45 -2.41 8.67 -3.78
CA ILE A 45 -3.76 9.21 -3.77
C ILE A 45 -3.96 10.06 -2.53
N ASP A 46 -4.13 11.35 -2.73
CA ASP A 46 -4.50 12.30 -1.69
C ASP A 46 -5.95 12.77 -1.79
N GLY A 47 -6.79 12.28 -2.70
CA GLY A 47 -8.14 12.82 -2.92
C GLY A 47 -9.31 11.94 -2.46
N ARG A 48 -10.48 12.20 -3.04
CA ARG A 48 -11.66 11.32 -2.94
C ARG A 48 -11.76 10.44 -4.19
N ILE A 49 -11.98 9.14 -3.99
CA ILE A 49 -12.20 8.21 -5.09
C ILE A 49 -13.48 7.43 -4.89
N GLU A 50 -14.30 7.38 -5.93
CA GLU A 50 -15.54 6.62 -5.98
C GLU A 50 -15.52 5.70 -7.21
N GLY A 51 -15.18 4.42 -7.03
CA GLY A 51 -15.16 3.48 -8.15
C GLY A 51 -14.25 2.27 -7.99
N ASP A 52 -13.90 1.68 -9.12
CA ASP A 52 -13.02 0.52 -9.23
C ASP A 52 -11.58 1.00 -9.47
N ILE A 53 -10.65 0.61 -8.60
CA ILE A 53 -9.22 0.93 -8.73
C ILE A 53 -8.47 -0.37 -8.97
N THR A 54 -7.74 -0.45 -10.07
CA THR A 54 -6.79 -1.54 -10.36
C THR A 54 -5.40 -0.95 -10.46
N CYS A 55 -4.50 -1.28 -9.53
CA CYS A 55 -3.13 -0.80 -9.57
C CYS A 55 -2.12 -1.84 -9.05
N ASN A 56 -0.83 -1.68 -9.35
CA ASN A 56 0.18 -2.57 -8.76
C ASN A 56 0.46 -2.16 -7.30
N ALA A 57 0.87 -0.91 -7.08
CA ALA A 57 1.12 -0.36 -5.76
C ALA A 57 0.26 0.89 -5.52
N LEU A 58 -0.49 0.88 -4.42
CA LEU A 58 -1.31 1.99 -3.97
C LEU A 58 -0.76 2.57 -2.67
N VAL A 59 -0.55 3.88 -2.65
CA VAL A 59 -0.27 4.64 -1.43
C VAL A 59 -1.38 5.66 -1.25
N GLN A 60 -2.17 5.46 -0.21
CA GLN A 60 -3.23 6.36 0.17
C GLN A 60 -2.73 7.32 1.27
N GLY A 61 -2.85 8.63 1.02
CA GLY A 61 -2.51 9.69 1.96
C GLY A 61 -3.53 9.86 3.09
N GLU A 62 -3.18 10.61 4.13
CA GLU A 62 -3.99 10.76 5.35
C GLU A 62 -5.31 11.53 5.12
N ALA A 63 -5.32 12.47 4.18
CA ALA A 63 -6.47 13.32 3.87
C ALA A 63 -7.43 12.72 2.82
N SER A 64 -7.15 11.51 2.35
CA SER A 64 -7.88 10.87 1.27
C SER A 64 -9.04 9.99 1.76
N GLU A 65 -10.05 9.85 0.90
CA GLU A 65 -11.22 9.00 1.14
C GLU A 65 -11.49 8.11 -0.08
N ILE A 66 -11.44 6.79 0.12
CA ILE A 66 -11.72 5.84 -0.94
C ILE A 66 -13.05 5.16 -0.67
N VAL A 67 -13.97 5.20 -1.64
CA VAL A 67 -15.26 4.53 -1.60
C VAL A 67 -15.38 3.62 -2.83
N GLY A 68 -15.44 2.30 -2.63
CA GLY A 68 -15.63 1.37 -3.74
C GLY A 68 -14.81 0.09 -3.63
N ALA A 69 -14.39 -0.42 -4.79
CA ALA A 69 -13.64 -1.66 -4.91
C ALA A 69 -12.19 -1.38 -5.29
N VAL A 70 -11.25 -1.75 -4.41
CA VAL A 70 -9.82 -1.54 -4.63
C VAL A 70 -9.15 -2.88 -4.88
N LYS A 71 -8.48 -3.04 -6.02
CA LYS A 71 -7.67 -4.20 -6.38
C LYS A 71 -6.21 -3.78 -6.58
N ALA A 72 -5.31 -4.28 -5.74
CA ALA A 72 -3.89 -3.99 -5.89
C ALA A 72 -2.98 -5.10 -5.40
N GLU A 73 -1.70 -5.08 -5.77
CA GLU A 73 -0.74 -6.04 -5.21
C GLU A 73 -0.29 -5.59 -3.82
N THR A 74 0.12 -4.33 -3.68
CA THR A 74 0.51 -3.72 -2.40
C THR A 74 -0.31 -2.46 -2.13
N VAL A 75 -0.87 -2.35 -0.93
CA VAL A 75 -1.70 -1.24 -0.49
C VAL A 75 -1.17 -0.67 0.81
N ARG A 76 -0.92 0.65 0.85
CA ARG A 76 -0.61 1.40 2.06
C ARG A 76 -1.73 2.40 2.35
N ILE A 77 -2.37 2.27 3.51
CA ILE A 77 -3.52 3.10 3.88
C ILE A 77 -3.13 4.00 5.04
N ALA A 78 -3.19 5.32 4.84
CA ALA A 78 -3.10 6.34 5.90
C ALA A 78 -4.43 7.02 6.23
N GLY A 79 -5.40 6.97 5.30
CA GLY A 79 -6.65 7.73 5.35
C GLY A 79 -7.88 6.88 5.66
N THR A 80 -9.04 7.31 5.15
CA THR A 80 -10.32 6.60 5.33
C THR A 80 -10.65 5.77 4.10
N VAL A 81 -11.07 4.51 4.28
CA VAL A 81 -11.54 3.63 3.21
C VAL A 81 -12.88 3.04 3.58
N ARG A 82 -13.82 3.04 2.62
CA ARG A 82 -15.14 2.43 2.75
C ARG A 82 -15.42 1.52 1.55
N GLY A 83 -15.67 0.24 1.78
CA GLY A 83 -16.02 -0.70 0.71
C GLY A 83 -15.20 -1.98 0.73
N THR A 84 -14.89 -2.51 -0.45
CA THR A 84 -14.21 -3.80 -0.60
C THR A 84 -12.77 -3.59 -1.05
N ILE A 85 -11.82 -4.03 -0.23
CA ILE A 85 -10.39 -3.97 -0.55
C ILE A 85 -9.93 -5.40 -0.84
N ALA A 86 -9.27 -5.60 -1.97
CA ALA A 86 -8.63 -6.85 -2.34
C ALA A 86 -7.17 -6.56 -2.70
N ALA A 87 -6.24 -6.96 -1.83
CA ALA A 87 -4.83 -6.84 -2.14
C ALA A 87 -4.01 -8.02 -1.63
N ARG A 88 -2.78 -8.22 -2.14
CA ARG A 88 -1.90 -9.25 -1.58
C ARG A 88 -1.29 -8.79 -0.27
N GLU A 89 -0.70 -7.60 -0.28
CA GLU A 89 -0.06 -7.00 0.88
C GLU A 89 -0.80 -5.72 1.28
N VAL A 90 -1.31 -5.68 2.51
CA VAL A 90 -2.00 -4.52 3.08
C VAL A 90 -1.21 -4.00 4.28
N VAL A 91 -0.85 -2.73 4.23
CA VAL A 91 -0.20 -2.01 5.34
C VAL A 91 -1.12 -0.90 5.79
N ILE A 92 -1.58 -1.01 7.03
CA ILE A 92 -2.48 -0.05 7.66
C ILE A 92 -1.65 0.82 8.61
N LEU A 93 -1.57 2.12 8.34
CA LEU A 93 -0.82 3.08 9.14
C LEU A 93 -1.64 3.55 10.36
N ARG A 94 -0.98 4.20 11.33
CA ARG A 94 -1.59 4.64 12.60
C ARG A 94 -2.89 5.44 12.47
N THR A 95 -3.08 6.23 11.42
CA THR A 95 -4.26 7.12 11.24
C THR A 95 -5.38 6.51 10.40
N ALA A 96 -5.17 5.31 9.88
CA ALA A 96 -6.09 4.69 8.94
C ALA A 96 -7.42 4.28 9.59
N LYS A 97 -8.50 4.46 8.84
CA LYS A 97 -9.85 4.01 9.19
C LYS A 97 -10.43 3.22 8.03
N ILE A 98 -10.65 1.93 8.22
CA ILE A 98 -11.22 1.06 7.20
C ILE A 98 -12.60 0.61 7.67
N ASP A 99 -13.59 0.73 6.79
CA ASP A 99 -14.98 0.30 6.99
C ASP A 99 -15.38 -0.61 5.82
N GLY A 100 -15.44 -1.92 6.04
CA GLY A 100 -15.89 -2.89 5.02
C GLY A 100 -15.13 -4.20 4.97
N ASP A 101 -15.20 -4.88 3.82
CA ASP A 101 -14.61 -6.20 3.60
C ASP A 101 -13.18 -6.05 3.05
N VAL A 102 -12.19 -6.63 3.72
CA VAL A 102 -10.79 -6.63 3.29
C VAL A 102 -10.32 -8.05 3.03
N ALA A 103 -10.04 -8.36 1.77
CA ALA A 103 -9.36 -9.56 1.33
C ALA A 103 -7.85 -9.30 1.24
N TYR A 104 -7.06 -10.08 1.99
CA TYR A 104 -5.60 -9.94 2.02
C TYR A 104 -4.85 -11.27 2.17
N ASP A 105 -3.60 -11.32 1.72
CA ASP A 105 -2.70 -12.44 2.00
C ASP A 105 -1.77 -12.11 3.18
N ALA A 106 -1.17 -10.93 3.16
CA ALA A 106 -0.32 -10.39 4.22
C ALA A 106 -0.89 -9.06 4.74
N LEU A 107 -1.12 -8.97 6.05
CA LEU A 107 -1.63 -7.78 6.70
C LEU A 107 -0.66 -7.29 7.78
N THR A 108 -0.27 -6.03 7.68
CA THR A 108 0.52 -5.32 8.69
C THR A 108 -0.30 -4.16 9.21
N ILE A 109 -0.44 -4.06 10.53
CA ILE A 109 -1.19 -2.99 11.19
C ILE A 109 -0.27 -2.23 12.13
N GLU A 110 -0.16 -0.92 11.94
CA GLU A 110 0.52 -0.04 12.87
C GLU A 110 -0.36 0.34 14.07
N GLN A 111 0.30 0.62 15.20
CA GLN A 111 -0.37 0.99 16.44
C GLN A 111 -1.18 2.29 16.29
N GLY A 112 -2.51 2.17 16.41
CA GLY A 112 -3.47 3.28 16.37
C GLY A 112 -4.48 3.20 15.22
N ALA A 113 -4.27 2.30 14.26
CA ALA A 113 -5.21 2.05 13.19
C ALA A 113 -6.57 1.55 13.71
N ARG A 114 -7.66 1.93 13.03
CA ARG A 114 -9.00 1.39 13.28
C ARG A 114 -9.49 0.69 12.03
N LEU A 115 -9.91 -0.56 12.21
CA LEU A 115 -10.54 -1.34 11.18
C LEU A 115 -11.87 -1.85 11.71
N ASP A 116 -12.93 -1.56 10.98
CA ASP A 116 -14.28 -2.05 11.21
C ASP A 116 -14.73 -2.80 9.96
N GLY A 117 -15.27 -4.00 10.15
CA GLY A 117 -15.68 -4.86 9.05
C GLY A 117 -15.01 -6.23 9.05
N ARG A 118 -15.04 -6.90 7.90
CA ARG A 118 -14.72 -8.32 7.78
C ARG A 118 -13.39 -8.52 7.07
N LEU A 119 -12.49 -9.16 7.79
CA LEU A 119 -11.18 -9.56 7.28
C LEU A 119 -11.28 -10.98 6.73
N SER A 120 -11.05 -11.14 5.43
CA SER A 120 -11.01 -12.44 4.76
C SER A 120 -9.59 -12.71 4.28
N PRO A 121 -8.79 -13.50 5.03
CA PRO A 121 -7.50 -13.94 4.54
C PRO A 121 -7.71 -14.75 3.25
N SER A 122 -7.05 -14.39 2.15
CA SER A 122 -7.23 -15.03 0.84
C SER A 122 -6.64 -16.46 0.76
N GLY A 123 -5.98 -16.91 1.82
CA GLY A 123 -5.68 -18.33 2.02
C GLY A 123 -4.35 -18.73 1.41
N GLY A 124 -3.28 -18.27 2.05
CA GLY A 124 -1.95 -18.86 2.01
C GLY A 124 -1.43 -19.17 3.41
N HIS A 125 -2.30 -19.54 4.37
CA HIS A 125 -1.83 -20.09 5.65
C HIS A 125 -1.31 -21.50 5.42
N MET A 126 -0.10 -21.61 4.87
CA MET A 126 0.77 -22.74 5.17
C MET A 126 1.34 -22.45 6.56
N PRO A 127 0.97 -23.23 7.59
CA PRO A 127 1.55 -23.03 8.92
C PRO A 127 3.07 -23.12 8.81
N PRO A 128 3.83 -22.24 9.48
CA PRO A 128 5.28 -22.38 9.55
C PRO A 128 5.58 -23.72 10.21
N ALA A 129 6.23 -24.61 9.46
CA ALA A 129 6.76 -25.88 9.94
C ALA A 129 7.93 -25.63 10.89
N PHE A 130 7.63 -25.14 12.09
CA PHE A 130 8.51 -25.17 13.24
C PHE A 130 7.76 -25.79 14.41
N GLY A 131 7.37 -27.06 14.22
CA GLY A 131 7.00 -27.99 15.27
C GLY A 131 8.03 -29.12 15.26
N ASN A 132 8.60 -29.42 16.41
CA ASN A 132 9.72 -30.33 16.63
C ASN A 132 9.54 -31.68 15.90
N ALA A 133 10.63 -32.25 15.40
CA ALA A 133 10.69 -33.48 14.61
C ALA A 133 10.29 -34.78 15.36
N ASP A 134 9.58 -34.69 16.49
CA ASP A 134 9.26 -35.85 17.35
C ASP A 134 7.75 -36.17 17.41
N GLU A 135 6.84 -35.26 17.04
CA GLU A 135 5.37 -35.52 17.16
C GLU A 135 4.68 -36.00 15.87
N ALA A 136 5.41 -36.10 14.74
CA ALA A 136 4.83 -36.53 13.47
C ALA A 136 4.51 -38.04 13.40
N GLN A 137 4.92 -38.85 14.37
CA GLN A 137 4.78 -40.31 14.30
C GLN A 137 3.53 -40.88 14.99
N VAL A 138 2.78 -40.10 15.80
CA VAL A 138 1.65 -40.66 16.57
C VAL A 138 0.27 -40.41 15.93
N ALA A 139 0.16 -39.53 14.93
CA ALA A 139 -1.14 -39.21 14.32
C ALA A 139 -1.56 -40.14 13.17
N LEU A 140 -0.69 -41.08 12.72
CA LEU A 140 -1.03 -42.00 11.63
C LEU A 140 -1.54 -43.38 12.10
N GLU A 141 -1.53 -43.67 13.41
CA GLU A 141 -1.92 -44.98 13.95
C GLU A 141 -3.29 -45.00 14.66
N ALA A 142 -4.11 -43.94 14.49
CA ALA A 142 -5.45 -43.87 15.07
C ALA A 142 -6.60 -43.94 14.03
N ALA A 143 -6.29 -44.26 12.78
CA ALA A 143 -7.29 -44.30 11.71
C ALA A 143 -7.55 -45.70 11.10
N GLU A 144 -6.84 -46.76 11.48
CA GLU A 144 -7.25 -48.15 11.18
C GLU A 144 -6.51 -49.18 12.06
#